data_AF-A0A9D7EJ16-F1
#
_entry.id   AF-A0A9D7EJ16-F1
#
_cell.length_a   1.000
_cell.length_b   1.000
_cell.length_c   1.000
_cell.angle_alpha   90.00
_cell.angle_beta   90.00
_cell.angle_gamma   90.00
#
_symmetry.space_group_name_H-M   'P 1'
#
loop_
_entity.id
_entity.type
_entity.pdbx_description
1 polymer ?
#
loop_
_entity_poly.entity_id
_entity_poly.type
_entity_poly.pdbx_seq_one_letter_code
_entity_poly.pdbx_strand_id
1 'polypeptide(L)'
;MNKIASVVQDSAATIQALAKSSDQIGEIISVIDDIADQTNLLALNAAIEAARAGEQGRGFAVVADEVRKLAERTTKATKEITDMIKGIQSDTKGAVVSMEQGIHEVEGGRQLADKAGESLNAILDFSSVFRI
;
A
#
# COMPACT_ATOMS: atom_id res chain seq x y z
N MET A 1 -1.77 19.20 -23.07
CA MET A 1 -1.97 19.36 -21.62
C MET A 1 -3.12 18.51 -21.08
N ASN A 2 -4.34 18.59 -21.62
CA ASN A 2 -5.49 17.78 -21.15
C ASN A 2 -5.23 16.27 -21.08
N LYS A 3 -4.51 15.70 -22.06
CA LYS A 3 -4.14 14.27 -22.06
C LYS A 3 -3.16 13.90 -20.95
N ILE A 4 -2.25 14.80 -20.58
CA ILE A 4 -1.28 14.57 -19.50
C ILE A 4 -2.02 14.64 -18.15
N ALA A 5 -2.87 15.65 -17.95
CA ALA A 5 -3.69 15.77 -16.74
C ALA A 5 -4.56 14.52 -16.51
N SER A 6 -5.21 14.02 -17.57
CA SER A 6 -6.00 12.78 -17.51
C SER A 6 -5.15 11.57 -17.09
N VAL A 7 -3.98 11.38 -17.71
CA VAL A 7 -3.09 10.25 -17.37
C VAL A 7 -2.61 10.33 -15.92
N VAL A 8 -2.31 11.52 -15.41
CA VAL A 8 -1.92 11.71 -14.01
C VAL A 8 -3.08 11.40 -13.07
N GLN A 9 -4.30 11.83 -13.40
CA GLN A 9 -5.51 11.52 -12.62
C GLN A 9 -5.82 10.02 -12.59
N ASP A 10 -5.74 9.33 -13.74
CA ASP A 10 -5.94 7.89 -13.84
C ASP A 10 -4.88 7.11 -13.03
N SER A 11 -3.63 7.58 -13.07
CA SER A 11 -2.54 7.02 -12.27
C SER A 11 -2.81 7.21 -10.76
N ALA A 12 -3.30 8.38 -10.36
CA ALA A 12 -3.63 8.68 -8.96
C ALA A 12 -4.75 7.77 -8.46
N ALA A 13 -5.80 7.57 -9.27
CA ALA A 13 -6.88 6.65 -8.96
C ALA A 13 -6.38 5.20 -8.78
N THR A 14 -5.46 4.76 -9.64
CA THR A 14 -4.86 3.41 -9.56
C THR A 14 -4.04 3.25 -8.27
N ILE A 15 -3.26 4.26 -7.89
CA ILE A 15 -2.49 4.24 -6.64
C ILE A 15 -3.39 4.28 -5.41
N GLN A 16 -4.49 5.05 -5.44
CA GLN A 16 -5.47 5.04 -4.35
C GLN A 16 -6.12 3.65 -4.19
N ALA A 17 -6.42 2.96 -5.29
CA ALA A 17 -6.92 1.59 -5.25
C ALA A 17 -5.88 0.61 -4.65
N LEU A 18 -4.59 0.82 -4.94
CA LEU A 18 -3.50 0.06 -4.33
C LEU A 18 -3.41 0.33 -2.82
N ALA A 19 -3.51 1.59 -2.39
CA ALA A 19 -3.51 1.96 -0.97
C ALA A 19 -4.65 1.24 -0.22
N LYS A 20 -5.86 1.26 -0.78
CA LYS A 20 -7.02 0.55 -0.21
C LYS A 20 -6.81 -0.97 -0.14
N SER A 21 -6.24 -1.56 -1.20
CA SER A 21 -5.91 -2.99 -1.19
C SER A 21 -4.89 -3.34 -0.11
N SER A 22 -3.89 -2.49 0.10
CA SER A 22 -2.89 -2.66 1.16
C SER A 22 -3.49 -2.56 2.55
N ASP A 23 -4.47 -1.68 2.78
CA ASP A 23 -5.19 -1.60 4.05
C ASP A 23 -5.96 -2.90 4.33
N GLN A 24 -6.66 -3.44 3.32
CA GLN A 24 -7.37 -4.72 3.44
C GLN A 24 -6.42 -5.89 3.72
N ILE A 25 -5.23 -5.90 3.11
CA ILE A 25 -4.21 -6.90 3.43
C ILE A 25 -3.75 -6.73 4.88
N GLY A 26 -3.55 -5.50 5.36
CA GLY A 26 -3.21 -5.21 6.75
C GLY A 26 -4.21 -5.80 7.76
N GLU A 27 -5.51 -5.65 7.48
CA GLU A 27 -6.57 -6.25 8.31
C GLU A 27 -6.47 -7.79 8.34
N ILE A 28 -6.28 -8.42 7.18
CA ILE A 28 -6.12 -9.88 7.08
C ILE A 28 -4.90 -10.36 7.87
N ILE A 29 -3.77 -9.66 7.75
CA ILE A 29 -2.55 -10.01 8.48
C ILE A 29 -2.74 -9.90 9.99
N SER A 30 -3.48 -8.89 10.48
CA SER A 30 -3.83 -8.78 11.90
C SER A 30 -4.61 -10.01 12.38
N VAL A 31 -5.57 -10.49 11.60
CA VAL A 31 -6.34 -11.69 11.94
C VAL A 31 -5.45 -12.95 11.97
N ILE A 32 -4.49 -13.06 11.05
CA ILE A 32 -3.55 -14.20 11.03
C ILE A 32 -2.63 -14.16 12.25
N ASP A 33 -2.19 -12.97 12.67
CA ASP A 33 -1.38 -12.78 13.88
C ASP A 33 -2.15 -13.22 15.13
N ASP A 34 -3.41 -12.81 15.27
CA ASP A 34 -4.29 -13.24 16.35
C ASP A 34 -4.49 -14.76 16.36
N ILE A 35 -4.65 -15.39 15.20
CA ILE A 35 -4.77 -16.86 15.06
C ILE A 35 -3.47 -17.54 15.49
N ALA A 36 -2.31 -17.00 15.11
CA ALA A 36 -1.01 -17.55 15.50
C ALA A 36 -0.83 -17.49 17.02
N ASP A 37 -1.16 -16.36 17.64
CA ASP A 37 -1.09 -16.18 19.10
C ASP A 37 -2.04 -17.13 19.84
N GLN A 38 -3.28 -17.29 19.36
CA GLN A 38 -4.21 -18.28 19.91
C GLN A 38 -3.69 -19.72 19.75
N THR A 39 -3.12 -20.04 18.59
CA THR A 39 -2.53 -21.35 18.32
C THR A 39 -1.35 -21.62 19.25
N ASN A 40 -0.52 -20.61 19.51
CA ASN A 40 0.60 -20.69 20.45
C ASN A 40 0.13 -20.97 21.88
N LEU A 41 -0.90 -20.25 22.34
CA LEU A 41 -1.52 -20.49 23.66
C LEU A 41 -2.15 -21.88 23.78
N LEU A 42 -2.81 -22.35 22.71
CA LEU A 42 -3.44 -23.66 22.68
C LEU A 42 -2.37 -24.77 22.71
N ALA A 43 -1.27 -24.59 21.99
CA ALA A 43 -0.13 -25.49 22.01
C ALA A 43 0.55 -25.54 23.39
N LEU A 44 0.68 -24.40 24.07
CA LEU A 44 1.21 -24.34 25.43
C LEU A 44 0.32 -25.12 26.41
N ASN A 45 -1.00 -24.94 26.35
CA ASN A 45 -1.93 -25.69 27.18
C ASN A 45 -1.87 -27.20 26.92
N ALA A 46 -1.74 -27.60 25.65
CA ALA A 46 -1.56 -29.00 25.27
C ALA A 46 -0.24 -29.58 25.82
N ALA A 47 0.85 -28.81 25.80
CA ALA A 47 2.13 -29.22 26.38
C ALA A 47 2.05 -29.41 27.90
N ILE A 48 1.32 -28.54 28.61
CA ILE A 48 1.07 -28.66 30.06
C ILE A 48 0.28 -29.93 30.37
N GLU A 49 -0.80 -30.19 29.64
CA GLU A 49 -1.63 -31.38 29.88
C GLU A 49 -0.88 -32.68 29.51
N ALA A 50 -0.06 -32.64 28.46
CA ALA A 50 0.82 -33.75 28.11
C ALA A 50 1.85 -34.06 29.21
N ALA A 51 2.45 -33.03 29.83
CA ALA A 51 3.34 -33.22 30.98
C ALA A 51 2.61 -33.83 32.18
N ARG A 52 1.35 -33.44 32.40
CA ARG A 52 0.49 -33.97 33.46
C ARG A 52 0.13 -35.45 33.28
N ALA A 53 -0.02 -35.90 32.03
CA ALA A 53 -0.26 -37.30 31.69
C ALA A 53 0.99 -38.21 31.81
N GLY A 54 2.17 -37.64 32.12
CA GLY A 54 3.41 -38.39 32.32
C GLY A 54 3.86 -39.16 31.07
N GLU A 55 4.21 -40.44 31.22
CA GLU A 55 4.67 -41.30 30.11
C GLU A 55 3.63 -41.41 28.97
N GLN A 56 2.34 -41.40 29.29
CA GLN A 56 1.26 -41.51 28.29
C GLN A 56 1.13 -40.24 27.43
N GLY A 57 1.60 -39.09 27.94
CA GLY A 57 1.55 -37.81 27.25
C GLY A 57 2.75 -37.51 26.35
N ARG A 58 3.79 -38.36 26.34
CA ARG A 58 5.04 -38.08 25.60
C ARG A 58 4.84 -37.77 24.12
N GLY A 59 4.00 -38.54 23.42
CA GLY A 59 3.69 -38.31 22.01
C GLY A 59 2.97 -36.98 21.78
N PHE A 60 2.02 -36.65 22.66
CA PHE A 60 1.29 -35.37 22.62
C PHE A 60 2.20 -34.17 22.91
N ALA A 61 3.17 -34.31 23.82
CA ALA A 61 4.12 -33.25 24.14
C ALA A 61 4.97 -32.84 22.93
N VAL A 62 5.41 -33.81 22.11
CA VAL A 62 6.19 -33.55 20.89
C VAL A 62 5.35 -32.79 19.86
N VAL A 63 4.10 -33.21 19.66
CA VAL A 63 3.18 -32.52 18.74
C VAL A 63 2.89 -31.10 19.21
N ALA A 64 2.63 -30.91 20.51
CA ALA A 64 2.38 -29.60 21.09
C ALA A 64 3.56 -28.64 20.90
N ASP A 65 4.80 -29.09 21.11
CA ASP A 65 5.98 -28.25 20.91
C ASP A 65 6.21 -27.91 19.42
N GLU A 66 5.87 -28.82 18.49
CA GLU A 66 5.94 -28.52 17.05
C GLU A 66 4.89 -27.50 16.63
N VAL A 67 3.64 -27.64 17.09
CA VAL A 67 2.58 -26.63 16.83
C VAL A 67 2.97 -25.27 17.39
N ARG A 68 3.57 -25.24 18.58
CA ARG A 68 4.09 -24.00 19.20
C ARG A 68 5.13 -23.32 18.32
N LYS A 69 6.12 -24.07 17.81
CA LYS A 69 7.14 -23.55 16.89
C LYS A 69 6.54 -23.07 15.57
N LEU A 70 5.54 -23.75 15.03
CA LEU A 70 4.82 -23.26 13.84
C LEU A 70 4.12 -21.92 14.13
N ALA A 71 3.43 -21.81 15.25
CA ALA A 71 2.77 -20.57 15.66
C ALA A 71 3.76 -19.41 15.79
N GLU A 72 4.88 -19.61 16.50
CA GLU A 72 5.95 -18.61 16.64
C GLU A 72 6.54 -18.17 15.28
N ARG A 73 6.73 -19.13 14.35
CA ARG A 73 7.18 -18.83 12.98
C ARG A 73 6.15 -18.05 12.19
N THR A 74 4.87 -18.35 12.36
CA THR A 74 3.77 -17.60 11.73
C THR A 74 3.74 -16.17 12.22
N THR A 75 3.79 -15.94 13.54
CA THR A 75 3.85 -14.58 14.15
C THR A 75 5.06 -13.78 13.65
N LYS A 76 6.20 -14.44 13.44
CA LYS A 76 7.36 -13.76 12.84
C LYS A 76 7.09 -13.34 11.39
N ALA A 77 6.50 -14.23 10.59
CA ALA A 77 6.19 -13.95 9.19
C ALA A 77 5.11 -12.88 9.03
N THR A 78 4.04 -12.89 9.84
CA THR A 78 3.00 -11.85 9.83
C THR A 78 3.58 -10.48 10.15
N LYS A 79 4.54 -10.40 11.08
CA LYS A 79 5.25 -9.17 11.40
C LYS A 79 6.08 -8.64 10.23
N GLU A 80 6.85 -9.51 9.57
CA GLU A 80 7.61 -9.14 8.37
C GLU A 80 6.69 -8.63 7.24
N ILE A 81 5.53 -9.29 7.05
CA ILE A 81 4.53 -8.83 6.07
C ILE A 81 3.91 -7.49 6.48
N THR A 82 3.62 -7.29 7.76
CA THR A 82 3.09 -6.02 8.27
C THR A 82 4.03 -4.86 7.95
N ASP A 83 5.34 -5.05 8.12
CA ASP A 83 6.33 -4.03 7.81
C ASP A 83 6.41 -3.76 6.30
N MET A 84 6.30 -4.78 5.45
CA MET A 84 6.21 -4.61 3.99
C MET A 84 4.96 -3.81 3.59
N ILE A 85 3.79 -4.12 4.18
CA ILE A 85 2.53 -3.41 3.90
C ILE A 85 2.62 -1.94 4.31
N LYS A 86 3.22 -1.64 5.47
CA LYS A 86 3.48 -0.25 5.89
C LYS A 86 4.38 0.49 4.90
N GLY A 87 5.40 -0.19 4.36
CA GLY A 87 6.22 0.35 3.27
C GLY A 87 5.39 0.72 2.05
N ILE A 88 4.55 -0.19 1.57
CA ILE A 88 3.66 0.05 0.42
C ILE A 88 2.68 1.21 0.70
N GLN A 89 2.10 1.28 1.90
CA GLN A 89 1.22 2.39 2.30
C GLN A 89 1.96 3.73 2.29
N SER A 90 3.21 3.77 2.76
CA SER A 90 4.04 4.97 2.70
C SER A 90 4.35 5.39 1.26
N ASP A 91 4.76 4.43 0.42
CA ASP A 91 5.13 4.70 -0.98
C ASP A 91 3.93 5.16 -1.80
N THR A 92 2.76 4.52 -1.62
CA THR A 92 1.52 4.92 -2.28
C THR A 92 1.09 6.32 -1.86
N LYS A 93 1.18 6.66 -0.56
CA LYS A 93 0.90 8.02 -0.09
C LYS A 93 1.85 9.05 -0.71
N GLY A 94 3.15 8.76 -0.77
CA GLY A 94 4.14 9.62 -1.42
C GLY A 94 3.87 9.81 -2.91
N ALA A 95 3.44 8.75 -3.60
CA ALA A 95 3.10 8.81 -5.01
C ALA A 95 1.82 9.64 -5.27
N VAL A 96 0.80 9.55 -4.41
CA VAL A 96 -0.40 10.42 -4.50
C VAL A 96 -0.01 11.90 -4.39
N VAL A 97 0.81 12.27 -3.38
CA VAL A 97 1.30 13.65 -3.21
C VAL A 97 2.07 14.12 -4.44
N SER A 98 2.94 13.27 -5.00
CA SER A 98 3.72 13.59 -6.19
C SER A 98 2.84 13.80 -7.42
N MET A 99 1.75 13.04 -7.55
CA MET A 99 0.77 13.19 -8.63
C MET A 99 -0.06 14.47 -8.47
N GLU A 100 -0.48 14.81 -7.25
CA GLU A 100 -1.16 16.08 -6.97
C GLU A 100 -0.29 17.29 -7.38
N GLN A 101 1.00 17.25 -7.03
CA GLN A 101 1.95 18.25 -7.47
C GLN A 101 2.11 18.26 -9.00
N GLY A 102 2.16 17.08 -9.63
CA GLY A 102 2.18 16.95 -11.10
C GLY A 102 0.96 17.59 -11.77
N ILE A 103 -0.24 17.46 -11.19
CA ILE A 103 -1.45 18.13 -11.69
C ILE A 103 -1.30 19.65 -11.62
N HIS A 104 -0.76 20.18 -10.52
CA HIS A 104 -0.51 21.63 -10.38
C HIS A 104 0.48 22.16 -11.42
N GLU A 105 1.58 21.45 -11.67
CA GLU A 105 2.57 21.83 -12.68
C GLU A 105 1.97 21.79 -14.11
N VAL A 106 1.13 20.78 -14.39
CA VAL A 106 0.42 20.70 -15.68
C VAL A 106 -0.57 21.85 -15.86
N GLU A 107 -1.32 22.24 -14.82
CA GLU A 107 -2.23 23.39 -14.95
C GLU A 107 -1.45 24.71 -15.12
N GLY A 108 -0.35 24.89 -14.40
CA GLY A 108 0.54 26.05 -14.58
C GLY A 108 1.11 26.13 -16.00
N GLY A 109 1.59 25.00 -16.52
CA GLY A 109 2.08 24.91 -17.90
C GLY A 109 0.98 25.17 -18.93
N ARG A 110 -0.27 24.78 -18.66
CA ARG A 110 -1.42 25.06 -19.53
C ARG A 110 -1.67 26.57 -19.63
N GLN A 111 -1.69 27.26 -18.49
CA GLN A 111 -1.89 28.72 -18.45
C GLN A 111 -0.78 29.49 -19.17
N LEU A 112 0.48 29.05 -19.04
CA LEU A 112 1.59 29.67 -19.76
C LEU A 112 1.47 29.47 -21.28
N ALA A 113 1.08 28.28 -21.72
CA ALA A 113 0.86 28.00 -23.14
C ALA A 113 -0.31 28.82 -23.71
N ASP A 114 -1.41 28.96 -22.96
CA ASP A 114 -2.55 29.80 -23.34
C ASP A 114 -2.12 31.26 -23.53
N LYS A 115 -1.37 31.84 -22.57
CA LYS A 115 -0.82 33.21 -22.67
C LYS A 115 0.13 33.41 -23.86
N ALA A 116 0.96 32.41 -24.15
CA ALA A 116 1.84 32.45 -25.32
C ALA A 116 1.03 32.43 -26.62
N GLY A 117 -0.03 31.63 -26.69
CA GLY A 117 -0.97 31.59 -27.81
C GLY A 117 -1.68 32.94 -28.03
N GLU A 118 -2.18 33.57 -26.96
CA GLU A 118 -2.78 34.91 -26.99
C GLU A 118 -1.79 35.95 -27.54
N SER A 119 -0.55 35.93 -27.06
CA SER A 119 0.50 36.86 -27.50
C SER A 119 0.84 36.67 -28.98
N LEU A 120 0.91 35.42 -29.46
CA LEU A 120 1.15 35.12 -30.87
C LEU A 120 -0.01 35.57 -31.76
N ASN A 121 -1.26 35.37 -31.33
CA ASN A 121 -2.44 35.85 -32.05
C ASN A 121 -2.44 37.38 -32.15
N ALA A 122 -2.11 38.10 -31.07
CA ALA A 122 -2.00 39.55 -31.09
C ALA A 122 -0.95 40.06 -32.10
N ILE A 123 0.19 39.35 -32.23
CA ILE A 123 1.21 39.67 -33.23
C ILE A 123 0.70 39.42 -34.66
N LEU A 124 0.00 38.30 -34.90
CA LEU A 124 -0.59 38.00 -36.20
C LEU A 124 -1.62 39.03 -36.61
N ASP A 125 -2.52 39.42 -35.69
CA ASP A 125 -3.53 40.44 -35.92
C ASP A 125 -2.88 41.78 -36.28
N PHE A 126 -1.88 42.22 -35.52
CA PHE A 126 -1.13 43.45 -35.83
C PHE A 126 -0.46 43.40 -37.21
N SER A 127 0.15 42.27 -37.57
CA SER A 127 0.80 42.09 -38.88
C SER A 127 -0.19 42.10 -40.06
N SER A 128 -1.43 41.65 -39.83
CA SER A 128 -2.49 41.63 -40.85
C SER A 128 -3.04 43.02 -41.16
N VAL A 129 -3.07 43.92 -40.16
CA VAL A 129 -3.50 45.31 -40.32
C VAL A 129 -2.50 46.13 -41.15
N PHE A 130 -1.20 45.79 -41.10
CA PHE A 130 -0.16 46.51 -41.84
C PHE A 130 -0.02 46.07 -43.32
N ARG A 131 -0.84 45.11 -43.77
CA ARG A 131 -0.76 44.53 -45.12
C ARG A 131 -1.77 45.14 -46.11
N ILE A 132 -2.43 46.23 -45.74
CA ILE A 132 -3.34 47.06 -46.57
C ILE A 132 -2.66 48.40 -46.83
#